data_AF-A0A9P9S902-F1
#
_entry.id   AF-A0A9P9S902-F1
#
_cell.length_a   1.000
_cell.length_b   1.000
_cell.length_c   1.000
_cell.angle_alpha   90.00
_cell.angle_beta   90.00
_cell.angle_gamma   90.00
#
_symmetry.space_group_name_H-M   'P 1'
#
loop_
_entity.id
_entity.type
_entity.pdbx_description
1 polymer ?
#
loop_
_entity_poly.entity_id
_entity_poly.type
_entity_poly.pdbx_seq_one_letter_code
_entity_poly.pdbx_strand_id
1 'polypeptide(L)'
;MKHYESDLTAIDNDHSMKSSAQSLQNQGVLKEVRPTQPILPEPQIPTVTSYPSIGIIYSTSIPRKYIFKCSAPRCGKTFNRSYDFDRHYNGAHVVEKTVHWCLISGCNRSEGNGSQPFPRNDKMIDHVRKMHKTGKGKL
;
A
#
# COMPACT_ATOMS: atom_id res chain seq x y z
N MET A 1 -38.53 30.28 14.84
CA MET A 1 -38.60 28.85 14.48
C MET A 1 -39.02 28.78 13.03
N LYS A 2 -38.08 28.49 12.12
CA LYS A 2 -38.36 28.44 10.68
C LYS A 2 -38.53 26.98 10.29
N HIS A 3 -39.71 26.64 9.80
CA HIS A 3 -40.06 25.33 9.26
C HIS A 3 -39.32 25.11 7.94
N TYR A 4 -38.63 23.98 7.81
CA TYR A 4 -38.06 23.51 6.56
C TYR A 4 -38.47 22.04 6.42
N GLU A 5 -39.55 21.83 5.68
CA GLU A 5 -39.91 20.54 5.11
C GLU A 5 -39.53 20.59 3.64
N SER A 6 -38.75 19.62 3.17
CA SER A 6 -38.68 19.31 1.75
C SER A 6 -38.45 17.82 1.58
N ASP A 7 -39.39 17.24 0.84
CA ASP A 7 -39.66 15.83 0.63
C ASP A 7 -38.55 15.14 -0.17
N LEU A 8 -38.16 13.95 0.29
CA LEU A 8 -37.36 12.99 -0.47
C LEU A 8 -38.32 12.01 -1.14
N THR A 9 -38.55 12.18 -2.44
CA THR A 9 -39.31 11.22 -3.24
C THR A 9 -38.43 10.02 -3.60
N ALA A 10 -38.95 8.84 -3.27
CA ALA A 10 -38.42 7.53 -3.65
C ALA A 10 -38.58 7.30 -5.16
N ILE A 11 -37.58 6.66 -5.77
CA ILE A 11 -37.70 6.09 -7.11
C ILE A 11 -37.39 4.61 -6.99
N ASP A 12 -38.47 3.83 -6.89
CA ASP A 12 -38.48 2.39 -7.10
C ASP A 12 -38.32 2.12 -8.60
N ASN A 13 -37.40 1.22 -8.96
CA ASN A 13 -37.34 0.62 -10.29
C ASN A 13 -37.29 -0.90 -10.14
N ASP A 14 -38.49 -1.48 -10.07
CA ASP A 14 -38.77 -2.89 -10.30
C ASP A 14 -38.89 -3.11 -11.83
N HIS A 15 -38.13 -4.06 -12.38
CA HIS A 15 -38.50 -4.70 -13.63
C HIS A 15 -38.22 -6.20 -13.59
N SER A 16 -39.31 -6.85 -13.22
CA SER A 16 -39.68 -8.23 -13.33
C SER A 16 -39.76 -8.79 -14.77
N MET A 17 -39.64 -10.12 -14.84
CA MET A 17 -40.21 -11.08 -15.79
C MET A 17 -39.37 -11.69 -16.95
N LYS A 18 -38.95 -12.94 -16.68
CA LYS A 18 -39.38 -14.22 -17.34
C LYS A 18 -38.57 -14.87 -18.48
N SER A 19 -38.48 -16.20 -18.31
CA SER A 19 -38.31 -17.30 -19.28
C SER A 19 -36.85 -17.67 -19.61
N SER A 20 -36.42 -18.94 -19.71
CA SER A 20 -37.12 -20.19 -20.04
C SER A 20 -36.44 -21.40 -19.39
N ALA A 21 -37.25 -22.40 -19.02
CA ALA A 21 -36.82 -23.73 -18.61
C ALA A 21 -36.63 -24.63 -19.85
N GLN A 22 -35.52 -25.37 -19.88
CA GLN A 22 -35.17 -26.57 -20.68
C GLN A 22 -33.75 -26.96 -20.18
N SER A 23 -33.30 -28.18 -19.97
CA SER A 23 -33.79 -29.53 -20.17
C SER A 23 -32.88 -30.43 -19.31
N LEU A 24 -33.45 -31.46 -18.69
CA LEU A 24 -32.74 -32.46 -17.87
C LEU A 24 -31.93 -33.40 -18.76
N GLN A 25 -30.58 -33.36 -18.71
CA GLN A 25 -29.74 -34.47 -19.18
C GLN A 25 -28.46 -34.62 -18.34
N ASN A 26 -28.39 -35.78 -17.66
CA ASN A 26 -27.19 -36.59 -17.41
C ASN A 26 -26.03 -35.98 -16.62
N GLN A 27 -26.14 -36.02 -15.30
CA GLN A 27 -24.97 -35.93 -14.41
C GLN A 27 -24.34 -37.31 -14.25
N GLY A 28 -23.49 -37.69 -15.20
CA GLY A 28 -22.46 -38.67 -14.95
C GLY A 28 -21.51 -38.10 -13.90
N VAL A 29 -21.39 -38.79 -12.76
CA VAL A 29 -20.42 -38.47 -11.71
C VAL A 29 -19.02 -38.73 -12.26
N LEU A 30 -18.48 -37.76 -13.00
CA LEU A 30 -17.05 -37.68 -13.25
C LEU A 30 -16.42 -37.41 -11.88
N LYS A 31 -15.76 -38.44 -11.34
CA LYS A 31 -14.87 -38.28 -10.20
C LYS A 31 -13.81 -37.26 -10.64
N GLU A 32 -13.96 -36.02 -10.20
CA GLU A 32 -12.93 -35.00 -10.37
C GLU A 32 -11.66 -35.51 -9.71
N VAL A 33 -10.77 -36.07 -10.53
CA VAL A 33 -9.39 -36.28 -10.17
C VAL A 33 -8.83 -34.88 -10.00
N ARG A 34 -8.80 -34.42 -8.75
CA ARG A 34 -8.20 -33.14 -8.36
C ARG A 34 -6.81 -33.10 -9.02
N PRO A 35 -6.54 -32.17 -9.95
CA PRO A 35 -5.22 -32.04 -10.54
C PRO A 35 -4.25 -31.81 -9.39
N THR A 36 -3.38 -32.78 -9.12
CA THR A 36 -2.30 -32.63 -8.16
C THR A 36 -1.49 -31.44 -8.63
N GLN A 37 -1.66 -30.30 -7.95
CA GLN A 37 -0.86 -29.13 -8.26
C GLN A 37 0.60 -29.57 -8.19
N PRO A 38 1.42 -29.23 -9.21
CA PRO A 38 2.85 -29.47 -9.12
C PRO A 38 3.32 -28.90 -7.80
N ILE A 39 3.91 -29.75 -6.96
CA ILE A 39 4.49 -29.32 -5.69
C ILE A 39 5.61 -28.35 -6.08
N LEU A 40 5.30 -27.05 -6.05
CA LEU A 40 6.30 -26.01 -6.25
C LEU A 40 7.30 -26.22 -5.11
N PRO A 41 8.60 -26.38 -5.39
CA PRO A 41 9.60 -26.56 -4.35
C PRO A 41 9.40 -25.45 -3.33
N GLU A 42 9.22 -25.86 -2.07
CA GLU A 42 8.99 -24.95 -0.96
C GLU A 42 10.07 -23.87 -1.02
N PRO A 43 9.68 -22.57 -1.09
CA PRO A 43 10.65 -21.49 -1.20
C PRO A 43 11.60 -21.62 -0.03
N GLN A 44 12.86 -21.93 -0.35
CA GLN A 44 13.91 -22.11 0.64
C GLN A 44 14.07 -20.77 1.35
N ILE A 45 13.38 -20.59 2.48
CA ILE A 45 13.51 -19.39 3.30
C ILE A 45 14.97 -19.36 3.70
N PRO A 46 15.76 -18.35 3.28
CA PRO A 46 17.16 -18.28 3.65
C PRO A 46 17.20 -18.38 5.18
N THR A 47 18.05 -19.26 5.70
CA THR A 47 18.32 -19.38 7.14
C THR A 47 19.11 -18.15 7.56
N VAL A 48 18.42 -17.00 7.64
CA VAL A 48 19.06 -15.71 7.81
C VAL A 48 19.64 -15.66 9.21
N THR A 49 20.96 -15.71 9.27
CA THR A 49 21.78 -15.33 10.42
C THR A 49 21.34 -13.96 10.92
N SER A 50 20.90 -13.91 12.18
CA SER A 50 20.59 -12.73 13.00
C SER A 50 20.54 -11.38 12.28
N TYR A 51 19.33 -10.84 12.06
CA TYR A 51 19.16 -9.50 11.51
C TYR A 51 19.78 -8.43 12.43
N PRO A 52 20.49 -7.44 11.87
CA PRO A 52 21.08 -6.37 12.67
C PRO A 52 19.98 -5.52 13.32
N SER A 53 20.12 -5.24 14.62
CA SER A 53 19.19 -4.37 15.34
C SER A 53 19.32 -2.91 14.88
N ILE A 54 18.26 -2.37 14.29
CA ILE A 54 18.25 -0.99 13.77
C ILE A 54 17.92 0.07 14.83
N GLY A 55 17.34 -0.35 15.96
CA GLY A 55 16.93 0.53 17.05
C GLY A 55 16.65 -0.20 18.36
N ILE A 56 16.50 0.57 19.43
CA ILE A 56 16.13 0.12 20.79
C ILE A 56 14.79 0.75 21.15
N ILE A 57 13.91 -0.04 21.77
CA ILE A 57 12.59 0.42 22.24
C ILE A 57 12.65 0.57 23.76
N TYR A 58 12.28 1.76 24.26
CA TYR A 58 12.11 2.03 25.68
C TYR A 58 10.62 2.12 26.01
N SER A 59 10.19 1.44 27.08
CA SER A 59 8.90 1.71 27.70
C SER A 59 8.93 3.07 28.39
N THR A 60 7.78 3.73 28.45
CA THR A 60 7.62 4.97 29.23
C THR A 60 6.70 4.72 30.42
N SER A 61 6.61 5.69 31.33
CA SER A 61 5.64 5.66 32.44
C SER A 61 4.18 5.69 31.95
N ILE A 62 3.95 6.09 30.69
CA ILE A 62 2.62 6.13 30.09
C ILE A 62 2.33 4.77 29.45
N PRO A 63 1.23 4.08 29.83
CA PRO A 63 0.86 2.79 29.25
C PRO A 63 0.77 2.86 27.72
N ARG A 64 1.29 1.83 27.04
CA ARG A 64 1.30 1.69 25.57
C ARG A 64 2.05 2.79 24.81
N LYS A 65 2.84 3.62 25.50
CA LYS A 65 3.70 4.62 24.88
C LYS A 65 5.15 4.18 24.96
N TYR A 66 5.80 4.20 23.81
CA TYR A 66 7.18 3.75 23.63
C TYR A 66 8.03 4.85 23.00
N ILE A 67 9.33 4.84 23.33
CA ILE A 67 10.34 5.66 22.67
C ILE A 67 11.23 4.75 21.84
N PHE A 68 11.37 5.07 20.56
CA PHE A 68 12.22 4.36 19.62
C PHE A 68 13.53 5.14 19.45
N LYS A 69 14.66 4.54 19.80
CA LYS A 69 15.99 5.15 19.65
C LYS A 69 16.75 4.47 18.53
N CYS A 70 17.36 5.26 17.66
CA CYS A 70 18.21 4.75 16.60
C CYS A 70 19.53 4.21 17.14
N SER A 71 19.88 2.98 16.72
CA SER A 71 21.13 2.32 17.09
C SER A 71 22.29 2.62 16.15
N ALA A 72 22.05 3.35 15.06
CA ALA A 72 23.10 3.68 14.10
C ALA A 72 24.22 4.51 14.76
N PRO A 73 25.50 4.23 14.41
CA PRO A 73 26.64 4.95 14.98
C PRO A 73 26.46 6.47 14.83
N ARG A 74 26.63 7.19 15.95
CA ARG A 74 26.57 8.67 16.02
C ARG A 74 25.20 9.30 15.70
N CYS A 75 24.11 8.53 15.54
CA CYS A 75 22.81 9.13 15.22
C CYS A 75 22.10 9.73 16.44
N GLY A 76 22.07 9.04 17.58
CA GLY A 76 21.49 9.54 18.84
C GLY A 76 20.00 9.92 18.84
N LYS A 77 19.29 9.84 17.69
CA LYS A 77 17.92 10.32 17.54
C LYS A 77 16.91 9.39 18.20
N THR A 78 15.86 10.00 18.76
CA THR A 78 14.73 9.31 19.38
C THR A 78 13.42 9.75 18.74
N PHE A 79 12.43 8.86 18.75
CA PHE A 79 11.13 9.04 18.12
C PHE A 79 10.03 8.50 19.02
N ASN A 80 8.87 9.16 19.02
CA ASN A 80 7.68 8.73 19.76
C ASN A 80 6.73 7.86 18.91
N ARG A 81 7.03 7.69 17.63
CA ARG A 81 6.24 6.92 16.67
C ARG A 81 7.16 5.99 15.90
N SER A 82 6.77 4.72 15.76
CA SER A 82 7.52 3.73 14.99
C SER A 82 7.70 4.16 13.53
N TYR A 83 6.67 4.74 12.93
CA TYR A 83 6.71 5.26 11.55
C TYR A 83 7.78 6.35 11.35
N ASP A 84 7.91 7.29 12.29
CA ASP A 84 8.93 8.34 12.18
C ASP A 84 10.34 7.78 12.34
N PHE A 85 10.51 6.78 13.22
CA PHE A 85 11.75 6.04 13.39
C PHE A 85 12.14 5.27 12.13
N ASP A 86 11.22 4.50 11.56
CA ASP A 86 11.45 3.72 10.34
C ASP A 86 11.85 4.63 9.17
N ARG A 87 11.06 5.70 8.94
CA ARG A 87 11.39 6.72 7.94
C ARG A 87 12.78 7.32 8.16
N HIS A 88 13.13 7.61 9.41
CA HIS A 88 14.44 8.14 9.73
C HIS A 88 15.55 7.14 9.37
N TYR A 89 15.40 5.88 9.78
CA TYR A 89 16.40 4.85 9.54
C TYR A 89 16.60 4.63 8.03
N ASN A 90 15.52 4.44 7.30
CA ASN A 90 15.53 4.22 5.86
C ASN A 90 16.10 5.41 5.08
N GLY A 91 15.87 6.64 5.54
CA GLY A 91 16.40 7.84 4.87
C GLY A 91 17.86 8.18 5.20
N ALA A 92 18.29 7.90 6.43
CA ALA A 92 19.58 8.36 6.96
C ALA A 92 20.66 7.28 6.94
N HIS A 93 20.31 6.02 7.18
CA HIS A 93 21.26 4.96 7.51
C HIS A 93 21.29 3.81 6.50
N VAL A 94 20.23 3.61 5.72
CA VAL A 94 20.24 2.60 4.65
C VAL A 94 21.16 3.06 3.52
N VAL A 95 22.04 2.16 3.09
CA VAL A 95 23.00 2.37 2.01
C VAL A 95 22.27 2.45 0.66
N GLU A 96 21.40 1.47 0.40
CA GLU A 96 20.58 1.42 -0.82
C GLU A 96 19.24 2.13 -0.60
N LYS A 97 19.22 3.42 -0.93
CA LYS A 97 18.01 4.23 -0.78
C LYS A 97 17.04 3.93 -1.90
N THR A 98 15.81 3.58 -1.53
CA THR A 98 14.70 3.54 -2.48
C THR A 98 14.48 4.94 -3.05
N VAL A 99 14.66 5.08 -4.35
CA VAL A 99 14.39 6.31 -5.09
C VAL A 99 13.03 6.23 -5.75
N HIS A 100 12.34 7.36 -5.84
CA HIS A 100 11.03 7.44 -6.49
C HIS A 100 11.08 8.48 -7.61
N TRP A 101 10.70 8.09 -8.82
CA TRP A 101 10.64 8.98 -9.97
C TRP A 101 9.23 9.46 -10.23
N CYS A 102 9.09 10.64 -10.84
CA CYS A 102 7.80 11.07 -11.36
C CYS A 102 7.42 10.20 -12.57
N LEU A 103 6.19 9.69 -12.59
CA LEU A 103 5.68 8.83 -13.66
C LEU A 103 5.19 9.60 -14.89
N ILE A 104 5.11 10.95 -14.82
CA ILE A 104 4.64 11.77 -15.93
C ILE A 104 5.76 11.94 -16.95
N SER A 105 5.56 11.40 -18.16
CA SER A 105 6.48 11.57 -19.27
C SER A 105 6.68 13.05 -19.58
N GLY A 106 7.92 13.45 -19.87
CA GLY A 106 8.27 14.86 -20.08
C GLY A 106 8.56 15.64 -18.80
N CYS A 107 8.28 15.09 -17.61
CA CYS A 107 8.57 15.81 -16.36
C CYS A 107 10.08 15.90 -16.10
N ASN A 108 10.57 17.08 -15.69
CA ASN A 108 11.97 17.31 -15.28
C ASN A 108 12.41 16.50 -14.04
N ARG A 109 11.51 15.72 -13.43
CA ARG A 109 11.80 14.78 -12.32
C ARG A 109 11.35 13.36 -12.63
N SER A 110 11.10 13.06 -13.90
CA SER A 110 10.97 11.69 -14.40
C SER A 110 12.35 11.06 -14.57
N GLU A 111 12.39 9.73 -14.65
CA GLU A 111 13.63 8.98 -14.83
C GLU A 111 14.33 9.31 -16.17
N GLY A 112 13.56 9.54 -17.24
CA GLY A 112 14.11 9.81 -18.57
C GLY A 112 14.63 11.23 -18.79
N ASN A 113 14.07 12.22 -18.09
CA ASN A 113 14.37 13.65 -18.34
C ASN A 113 14.94 14.40 -17.13
N GLY A 114 14.93 13.78 -15.95
CA GLY A 114 15.18 14.46 -14.69
C GLY A 114 16.47 14.07 -14.02
N SER A 115 17.07 15.05 -13.32
CA SER A 115 18.35 14.87 -12.63
C SER A 115 18.23 14.45 -11.16
N GLN A 116 17.04 14.56 -10.54
CA GLN A 116 16.89 14.26 -9.11
C GLN A 116 15.61 13.47 -8.79
N PRO A 117 15.75 12.21 -8.31
CA PRO A 117 14.63 11.44 -7.81
C PRO A 117 14.18 11.97 -6.44
N PHE A 118 12.96 11.59 -6.07
CA PHE A 118 12.44 11.83 -4.74
C PHE A 118 12.96 10.78 -3.77
N PRO A 119 13.47 11.17 -2.59
CA PRO A 119 13.91 10.22 -1.58
C PRO A 119 12.74 9.49 -0.90
N ARG A 120 11.49 9.91 -1.15
CA ARG A 120 10.28 9.35 -0.53
C ARG A 120 9.09 9.43 -1.48
N ASN A 121 8.24 8.39 -1.43
CA ASN A 121 7.03 8.31 -2.25
C ASN A 121 6.04 9.47 -2.02
N ASP A 122 5.79 9.86 -0.77
CA ASP A 122 4.87 10.97 -0.46
C ASP A 122 5.31 12.30 -1.08
N LYS A 123 6.63 12.52 -1.22
CA LYS A 123 7.18 13.71 -1.87
C LYS A 123 7.00 13.67 -3.38
N MET A 124 7.12 12.49 -3.98
CA MET A 124 6.80 12.29 -5.39
C MET A 124 5.30 12.52 -5.64
N ILE A 125 4.42 11.94 -4.82
CA ILE A 125 2.96 12.13 -4.94
C ILE A 125 2.58 13.61 -4.76
N ASP A 126 3.13 14.28 -3.76
CA ASP A 126 2.88 15.72 -3.54
C ASP A 126 3.36 16.57 -4.72
N HIS A 127 4.51 16.21 -5.31
CA HIS A 127 4.98 16.82 -6.54
C HIS A 127 4.00 16.60 -7.70
N VAL A 128 3.54 15.36 -7.93
CA VAL A 128 2.57 15.06 -9.00
C VAL A 128 1.29 15.87 -8.81
N ARG A 129 0.76 15.92 -7.59
CA ARG A 129 -0.44 16.70 -7.27
C ARG A 129 -0.27 18.20 -7.55
N LYS A 130 0.89 18.76 -7.22
CA LYS A 130 1.16 20.20 -7.35
C LYS A 130 1.54 20.62 -8.77
N MET A 131 2.38 19.85 -9.43
CA MET A 131 3.00 20.18 -10.73
C MET A 131 2.26 19.59 -11.91
N HIS A 132 1.55 18.48 -11.72
CA HIS A 132 0.84 17.78 -12.80
C HIS A 132 -0.67 17.81 -12.67
N LYS A 133 -1.21 18.56 -11.68
CA LYS A 133 -2.64 18.80 -11.40
C LYS A 133 -3.54 18.00 -12.32
N THR A 134 -3.57 16.69 -12.12
CA THR A 134 -4.23 15.81 -13.08
C THR A 134 -5.71 15.98 -12.86
N GLY A 135 -6.32 16.82 -13.70
CA GLY A 135 -7.76 16.74 -13.92
C GLY A 135 -8.04 15.31 -14.37
N LYS A 136 -8.81 14.58 -13.56
CA LYS A 136 -9.41 13.25 -13.80
C LYS A 136 -9.11 12.61 -15.18
N GLY A 137 -8.53 11.41 -15.21
CA GLY A 137 -8.60 10.59 -16.42
C GLY A 137 -7.72 9.33 -16.42
N LYS A 138 -8.38 8.18 -16.24
CA LYS A 138 -8.09 6.82 -16.73
C LYS A 138 -6.64 6.27 -16.64
N LEU A 139 -6.48 5.31 -15.72
CA LEU A 139 -5.68 4.10 -15.94
C LEU A 139 -6.31 3.24 -17.05
#